data_AF-A0A836TFA9-F1
#
_entry.id   AF-A0A836TFA9-F1
#
_cell.length_a   1.000
_cell.length_b   1.000
_cell.length_c   1.000
_cell.angle_alpha   90.00
_cell.angle_beta   90.00
_cell.angle_gamma   90.00
#
_symmetry.space_group_name_H-M   'P 1'
#
loop_
_entity.id
_entity.type
_entity.pdbx_description
1 polymer ?
#
loop_
_entity_poly.entity_id
_entity_poly.type
_entity_poly.pdbx_seq_one_letter_code
_entity_poly.pdbx_strand_id
1 'polypeptide(L)'
;MLEIQCTQCKAFIARYRGSGELVWLYLDRVIKPASLAKLKSVPSKTDLPILICHECGRRLGTPAVREGGRLAYRMSKGSFKRKGVVKAMATSPHTSWR
;
A
#
# COMPACT_ATOMS: atom_id res chain seq x y z
N MET A 1 4.86 9.71 1.91
CA MET A 1 4.75 8.32 1.40
C MET A 1 4.16 7.48 2.51
N LEU A 2 3.25 6.57 2.20
CA LEU A 2 2.54 5.78 3.20
C LEU A 2 2.95 4.32 3.07
N GLU A 3 3.25 3.71 4.21
CA GLU A 3 3.43 2.28 4.33
C GLU A 3 2.16 1.67 4.93
N ILE A 4 1.68 0.61 4.30
CA ILE A 4 0.46 -0.08 4.68
C ILE A 4 0.85 -1.41 5.29
N GLN A 5 0.43 -1.62 6.53
CA GLN A 5 0.68 -2.84 7.28
C GLN A 5 -0.65 -3.46 7.71
N CYS A 6 -0.69 -4.78 7.93
CA CYS A 6 -1.86 -5.42 8.52
C CYS A 6 -2.02 -4.99 9.98
N THR A 7 -3.24 -4.72 10.45
CA THR A 7 -3.47 -4.42 11.87
C THR A 7 -3.31 -5.65 12.77
N GLN A 8 -3.55 -6.85 12.25
CA GLN A 8 -3.42 -8.10 13.02
C GLN A 8 -1.97 -8.53 13.18
N CYS A 9 -1.30 -8.91 12.09
CA CYS A 9 0.06 -9.47 12.16
C CYS A 9 1.16 -8.41 12.00
N LYS A 10 0.82 -7.14 11.78
CA LYS A 10 1.79 -6.04 11.52
C LYS A 10 2.67 -6.26 10.28
N ALA A 11 2.37 -7.28 9.47
CA ALA A 11 3.09 -7.55 8.24
C ALA A 11 2.98 -6.39 7.26
N PHE A 12 4.07 -6.15 6.52
CA PHE A 12 4.12 -5.18 5.44
C PHE A 12 3.27 -5.66 4.25
N ILE A 13 2.30 -4.85 3.84
CA ILE A 13 1.38 -5.18 2.74
C ILE A 13 1.80 -4.48 1.47
N ALA A 14 1.89 -3.15 1.54
CA ALA A 14 2.16 -2.33 0.37
C ALA A 14 2.70 -0.96 0.75
N ARG A 15 3.40 -0.34 -0.20
CA ARG A 15 3.87 1.04 -0.09
C ARG A 15 3.14 1.88 -1.12
N TYR A 16 2.48 2.93 -0.65
CA TYR A 16 1.58 3.75 -1.43
C TYR A 16 2.01 5.22 -1.47
N ARG A 17 1.88 5.82 -2.65
CA ARG A 17 2.15 7.24 -2.87
C ARG A 17 0.84 8.03 -2.80
N GLY A 18 0.52 8.50 -1.60
CA GLY A 18 -0.59 9.43 -1.43
C GLY A 18 -0.57 10.10 -0.06
N SER A 19 -1.51 11.01 0.11
CA SER A 19 -1.77 11.75 1.33
C SER A 19 -3.27 11.67 1.63
N GLY A 20 -3.65 11.71 2.91
CA GLY A 20 -5.06 11.67 3.32
C GLY A 20 -5.61 10.28 3.61
N GLU A 21 -6.93 10.15 3.62
CA GLU A 21 -7.64 8.92 3.93
C GLU A 21 -7.41 7.85 2.87
N LEU A 22 -6.92 6.69 3.31
CA LEU A 22 -6.59 5.58 2.44
C LEU A 22 -7.82 4.70 2.18
N VAL A 23 -8.92 5.32 1.75
CA VAL A 23 -10.19 4.63 1.43
C VAL A 23 -10.05 3.83 0.13
N TRP A 24 -9.31 4.40 -0.83
CA TRP A 24 -9.06 3.83 -2.14
C TRP A 24 -7.56 3.75 -2.40
N LEU A 25 -7.07 2.55 -2.66
CA LEU A 25 -5.68 2.28 -3.04
C LEU A 25 -5.60 2.13 -4.56
N TYR A 26 -5.25 3.23 -5.24
CA TYR A 26 -5.03 3.20 -6.69
C TYR A 26 -3.76 2.40 -7.02
N LEU A 27 -3.88 1.38 -7.88
CA LEU A 27 -2.76 0.55 -8.32
C LEU A 27 -1.64 1.36 -8.96
N ASP A 28 -2.01 2.41 -9.71
CA ASP A 28 -1.08 3.35 -10.34
C ASP A 28 -0.14 4.05 -9.34
N ARG A 29 -0.59 4.22 -8.10
CA ARG A 29 0.16 4.87 -7.01
C ARG A 29 0.81 3.88 -6.05
N VAL A 30 0.68 2.57 -6.28
CA VAL A 30 1.38 1.54 -5.51
C VAL A 30 2.82 1.46 -5.99
N ILE A 31 3.76 1.59 -5.06
CA ILE A 31 5.20 1.55 -5.33
C ILE A 31 5.76 0.15 -5.06
N LYS A 32 5.30 -0.50 -3.98
CA LYS A 32 5.72 -1.86 -3.60
C LYS A 32 4.57 -2.63 -2.96
N PRO A 33 4.59 -3.97 -2.95
CA PRO A 33 5.51 -4.86 -3.66
C PRO A 33 5.33 -4.81 -5.18
N ALA A 34 6.35 -5.22 -5.94
CA ALA A 34 6.31 -5.22 -7.40
C ALA A 34 5.16 -6.09 -7.95
N SER A 35 4.75 -7.14 -7.23
CA SER A 35 3.59 -7.96 -7.57
C SER A 35 2.31 -7.14 -7.67
N LEU A 36 2.09 -6.22 -6.73
CA LEU A 36 0.95 -5.29 -6.77
C LEU A 36 1.12 -4.20 -7.81
N ALA A 37 2.33 -3.66 -7.98
CA ALA A 37 2.59 -2.65 -9.01
C ALA A 37 2.37 -3.21 -10.44
N LYS A 38 2.67 -4.50 -10.67
CA LYS A 38 2.39 -5.20 -11.93
C LYS A 38 0.90 -5.37 -12.22
N LEU A 39 0.05 -5.43 -11.18
CA LEU A 39 -1.41 -5.45 -11.35
C LEU A 39 -1.98 -4.14 -11.92
N LYS A 40 -1.17 -3.09 -12.05
CA LYS A 40 -1.55 -1.90 -12.84
C LYS A 40 -1.70 -2.24 -14.34
N SER A 41 -0.94 -3.22 -14.84
CA SER A 41 -0.90 -3.58 -16.26
C SER A 41 -1.98 -4.57 -16.68
N VAL A 42 -2.74 -5.15 -15.74
CA VAL A 42 -3.88 -6.00 -16.12
C VAL A 42 -5.04 -5.13 -16.60
N PRO A 43 -5.68 -5.49 -17.72
CA PRO A 43 -6.75 -4.70 -18.31
C PRO A 43 -8.09 -4.83 -17.57
N SER A 44 -8.27 -5.88 -16.76
CA SER A 44 -9.58 -6.31 -16.27
C SER A 44 -9.63 -6.50 -14.75
N LYS A 45 -10.71 -6.01 -14.14
CA LYS A 45 -11.04 -6.19 -12.70
C LYS A 45 -11.18 -7.66 -12.30
N THR A 46 -11.70 -8.49 -13.20
CA THR A 46 -12.01 -9.90 -12.93
C THR A 46 -10.74 -10.71 -12.66
N ASP A 47 -9.60 -10.25 -13.18
CA ASP A 47 -8.29 -10.86 -12.97
C ASP A 47 -7.62 -10.35 -11.68
N LEU A 48 -8.17 -9.31 -11.04
CA LEU A 48 -7.61 -8.80 -9.80
C LEU A 48 -8.00 -9.67 -8.61
N PRO A 49 -7.01 -10.26 -7.90
CA PRO A 49 -7.30 -10.95 -6.66
C PRO A 49 -7.68 -9.94 -5.57
N ILE A 50 -8.42 -10.42 -4.56
CA ILE A 50 -8.77 -9.67 -3.36
C ILE A 50 -7.47 -9.31 -2.62
N LEU A 51 -7.38 -8.09 -2.08
CA LEU A 51 -6.23 -7.68 -1.29
C LEU A 51 -6.31 -8.36 0.08
N ILE A 52 -5.59 -9.47 0.22
CA ILE A 52 -5.46 -10.24 1.46
C ILE A 52 -4.04 -10.11 2.01
N CYS A 53 -3.91 -10.21 3.33
CA CYS A 53 -2.62 -10.36 3.96
C CYS A 53 -2.13 -11.80 3.75
N HIS A 54 -0.97 -11.97 3.13
CA HIS A 54 -0.38 -13.30 2.92
C HIS A 54 0.07 -13.98 4.22
N GLU A 55 0.29 -13.22 5.29
CA GLU A 55 0.79 -13.74 6.57
C GLU A 55 -0.34 -14.25 7.48
N CYS A 56 -1.51 -13.58 7.49
CA CYS A 56 -2.63 -13.95 8.36
C CYS A 56 -3.93 -14.26 7.61
N GLY A 57 -3.94 -14.20 6.29
CA GLY A 57 -5.13 -14.41 5.45
C GLY A 57 -6.19 -13.30 5.57
N ARG A 58 -5.92 -12.22 6.32
CA ARG A 58 -6.94 -11.20 6.58
C ARG A 58 -7.26 -10.37 5.34
N ARG A 59 -8.55 -10.13 5.10
CA ARG A 59 -9.04 -9.28 4.02
C ARG A 59 -8.78 -7.81 4.34
N LEU A 60 -7.97 -7.15 3.51
CA LEU A 60 -7.57 -5.75 3.64
C LEU A 60 -8.36 -4.84 2.71
N GLY A 61 -8.78 -5.35 1.55
CA GLY A 61 -9.58 -4.59 0.60
C GLY A 61 -10.04 -5.42 -0.59
N THR A 62 -11.01 -4.88 -1.34
CA THR A 62 -11.62 -5.53 -2.50
C THR A 62 -11.28 -4.76 -3.78
N PRO A 63 -10.95 -5.44 -4.89
CA PRO A 63 -10.69 -4.77 -6.16
C PRO A 63 -11.94 -4.09 -6.69
N ALA A 64 -11.77 -2.87 -7.15
CA ALA A 64 -12.81 -2.00 -7.69
C ALA A 64 -12.28 -1.26 -8.91
N VAL A 65 -13.17 -0.96 -9.85
CA VAL A 65 -12.88 -0.09 -10.99
C VAL A 65 -13.49 1.26 -10.68
N ARG A 66 -12.71 2.32 -10.85
CA ARG A 66 -13.16 3.71 -10.78
C ARG A 66 -13.38 4.25 -12.19
N GLU A 67 -13.95 5.45 -12.28
CA GLU A 67 -14.13 6.16 -13.54
C GLU A 67 -12.82 6.23 -14.36
N GLY A 68 -12.97 6.05 -15.68
CA GLY A 68 -11.86 5.98 -16.62
C GLY A 68 -11.11 4.65 -16.59
N GLY A 69 -11.73 3.55 -16.13
CA GLY A 69 -11.13 2.22 -16.13
C GLY A 69 -9.98 2.05 -15.14
N ARG A 70 -9.83 2.99 -14.20
CA ARG A 70 -8.73 2.98 -13.24
C ARG A 70 -8.97 1.94 -12.16
N LEU A 71 -8.09 0.95 -12.08
CA LEU A 71 -8.14 -0.08 -11.06
C LEU A 71 -7.68 0.46 -9.70
N ALA A 72 -8.50 0.23 -8.67
CA ALA A 72 -8.22 0.62 -7.30
C ALA A 72 -8.76 -0.43 -6.33
N TYR A 73 -8.12 -0.60 -5.18
CA TYR A 73 -8.67 -1.41 -4.10
C TYR A 73 -9.46 -0.54 -3.13
N ARG A 74 -10.70 -0.93 -2.84
CA ARG A 74 -11.48 -0.37 -1.74
C ARG A 74 -10.97 -0.98 -0.44
N MET A 75 -10.31 -0.16 0.37
CA MET A 75 -9.69 -0.62 1.61
C MET A 75 -10.72 -0.74 2.72
N SER A 76 -10.63 -1.80 3.53
CA SER A 76 -11.50 -2.05 4.68
C SER A 76 -10.99 -1.25 5.89
N LYS A 77 -11.78 -0.27 6.37
CA LYS A 77 -11.45 0.50 7.57
C LYS A 77 -11.21 -0.45 8.75
N GLY A 78 -10.07 -0.29 9.44
CA GLY A 78 -9.68 -1.10 10.59
C GLY A 78 -8.86 -2.37 10.28
N SER A 79 -8.80 -2.83 9.02
CA SER A 79 -8.00 -4.01 8.64
C SER A 79 -6.53 -3.71 8.39
N PHE A 80 -6.18 -2.43 8.17
CA PHE A 80 -4.82 -2.01 7.84
C PHE A 80 -4.40 -0.78 8.66
N LYS A 81 -3.12 -0.68 8.93
CA LYS A 81 -2.47 0.45 9.59
C LYS A 81 -1.63 1.19 8.56
N ARG A 82 -1.78 2.50 8.51
CA ARG A 82 -0.94 3.38 7.70
C ARG A 82 0.16 3.97 8.56
N LYS A 83 1.40 3.85 8.11
CA LYS A 83 2.57 4.48 8.73
C LYS A 83 3.10 5.52 7.76
N GLY A 84 3.15 6.77 8.18
CA GLY A 84 3.81 7.82 7.43
C GLY A 84 5.31 7.51 7.37
N VAL A 85 5.85 7.26 6.18
CA VAL A 85 7.29 7.27 6.00
C VAL A 85 7.70 8.73 5.95
N VAL A 86 7.94 9.30 7.13
CA VAL A 86 8.80 10.48 7.22
C VAL A 86 10.17 10.01 6.72
N LYS A 87 10.73 10.69 5.72
CA LYS A 87 12.16 10.53 5.46
C LYS A 87 12.83 10.95 6.77
N ALA A 88 13.34 9.99 7.52
CA ALA A 88 14.31 10.31 8.55
C ALA A 88 15.42 11.04 7.81
N MET A 89 15.46 12.34 8.07
CA MET A 89 16.63 13.18 7.88
C MET A 89 17.79 12.35 8.44
N ALA A 90 18.70 11.93 7.55
CA ALA A 90 19.92 11.29 7.99
C ALA A 90 20.61 12.32 8.89
N THR A 91 20.58 12.10 10.20
CA THR A 91 21.53 12.74 11.10
C THR A 91 22.88 12.20 10.66
N SER A 92 23.60 12.98 9.84
CA SER A 92 25.00 12.75 9.56
C SER A 92 25.72 12.57 10.91
N PRO A 93 26.41 11.45 11.17
CA PRO A 93 27.33 11.39 12.29
C PRO A 93 28.56 12.21 11.87
N HIS A 94 28.53 13.52 12.09
CA HIS A 94 29.78 14.27 12.07
C HIS A 94 30.47 14.05 13.41
N THR A 95 31.11 12.89 13.54
CA THR A 95 32.13 12.64 14.53
C THR A 95 33.41 13.28 14.01
N SER A 96 33.81 14.42 14.58
CA SER A 96 35.16 14.96 14.42
C SER A 96 35.80 15.06 15.79
N TRP A 97 36.58 14.04 16.14
CA TRP A 97 37.58 14.14 17.19
C TRP A 97 38.72 15.00 16.65
N ARG A 98 38.95 16.17 17.26
CA ARG A 98 40.29 16.75 17.40
C ARG A 98 40.32 17.85 18.44
#